data_AF-A0A484NSD5-F1
#
_entry.id   AF-A0A484NSD5-F1
#
_cell.length_a   1.000
_cell.length_b   1.000
_cell.length_c   1.000
_cell.angle_alpha   90.00
_cell.angle_beta   90.00
_cell.angle_gamma   90.00
#
_symmetry.space_group_name_H-M   'P 1'
#
loop_
_entity.id
_entity.type
_entity.pdbx_description
1 polymer ?
#
loop_
_entity_poly.entity_id
_entity_poly.type
_entity_poly.pdbx_seq_one_letter_code
_entity_poly.pdbx_strand_id
1 'polypeptide(L)'
;MVQLESYHLYDRLGKRISHEERFSIPMIPSVVELCIQAGVDLPEYPTKRRRKPIIRTGRSEFIDADESDLPGPTQEPPRPPILAEVPDAEVSPPSGKEEAVLLAEETLRAWETMRGGAKRLMKVYPVRVCGYCPEVHVGPSGHKAQVCGAHKHHQRNGQHGWQTAVLDDLIPPRYVWHVPDANKELQRELRNFYGQAPAVVEICIQAGAAVPEQYKPTMRLDVGIPSNIAEAGMVV
;
A
#
# COMPACT_ATOMS: atom_id res chain seq x y z
N MET A 1 2.05 -11.15 7.51
CA MET A 1 1.81 -9.77 7.04
C MET A 1 0.36 -9.68 6.62
N VAL A 2 -0.36 -8.61 6.93
CA VAL A 2 -1.71 -8.44 6.37
C VAL A 2 -1.52 -8.02 4.93
N GLN A 3 -1.68 -8.94 3.99
CA GLN A 3 -1.74 -8.61 2.57
C GLN A 3 -3.00 -7.78 2.35
N LEU A 4 -2.81 -6.53 1.93
CA LEU A 4 -3.93 -5.65 1.56
C LEU A 4 -4.23 -5.89 0.10
N GLU A 5 -5.12 -6.84 -0.13
CA GLU A 5 -5.59 -7.17 -1.45
C GLU A 5 -6.90 -6.47 -1.75
N SER A 6 -7.15 -6.30 -3.04
CA SER A 6 -8.40 -5.80 -3.58
C SER A 6 -8.78 -6.62 -4.79
N TYR A 7 -10.08 -6.83 -4.98
CA TYR A 7 -10.58 -7.38 -6.23
C TYR A 7 -10.20 -6.51 -7.42
N HIS A 8 -9.69 -7.15 -8.47
CA HIS A 8 -9.41 -6.49 -9.73
C HIS A 8 -10.71 -6.08 -10.43
N LEU A 9 -10.79 -4.81 -10.89
CA LEU A 9 -11.95 -4.31 -11.62
C LEU A 9 -11.68 -4.19 -13.12
N TYR A 10 -12.19 -5.14 -13.91
CA TYR A 10 -12.20 -5.01 -15.37
C TYR A 10 -12.93 -3.73 -15.83
N ASP A 11 -14.07 -3.40 -15.22
CA ASP A 11 -14.78 -2.14 -15.47
C ASP A 11 -15.17 -1.46 -14.17
N ARG A 12 -14.42 -0.43 -13.78
CA ARG A 12 -14.67 0.37 -12.56
C ARG A 12 -16.03 1.08 -12.53
N LEU A 13 -16.67 1.26 -13.68
CA LEU A 13 -18.00 1.86 -13.78
C LEU A 13 -19.11 0.81 -13.74
N GLY A 14 -18.75 -0.46 -13.91
CA GLY A 14 -19.67 -1.59 -13.95
C GLY A 14 -20.36 -1.85 -12.61
N LYS A 15 -21.06 -2.99 -12.56
CA LYS A 15 -21.75 -3.43 -11.35
C LYS A 15 -20.74 -3.73 -10.24
N ARG A 16 -21.12 -3.43 -9.01
CA ARG A 16 -20.36 -3.83 -7.82
C ARG A 16 -20.32 -5.34 -7.73
N ILE A 17 -19.13 -5.89 -7.48
CA ILE A 17 -18.88 -7.31 -7.26
C ILE A 17 -19.84 -7.87 -6.21
N SER A 18 -20.60 -8.90 -6.57
CA SER A 18 -21.52 -9.61 -5.70
C SER A 18 -20.78 -10.60 -4.78
N HIS A 19 -21.51 -11.26 -3.89
CA HIS A 19 -20.89 -12.28 -3.04
C HIS A 19 -20.53 -13.54 -3.83
N GLU A 20 -21.33 -13.90 -4.82
CA GLU A 20 -21.17 -15.09 -5.66
C GLU A 20 -19.95 -14.97 -6.57
N GLU A 21 -19.66 -13.76 -7.06
CA GLU A 21 -18.55 -13.47 -7.97
C GLU A 21 -17.16 -13.52 -7.28
N ARG A 22 -17.11 -13.56 -5.94
CA ARG A 22 -15.88 -13.43 -5.15
C ARG A 22 -14.78 -14.44 -5.48
N PHE A 23 -15.15 -15.61 -5.98
CA PHE A 23 -14.20 -16.67 -6.34
C PHE A 23 -13.80 -16.64 -7.81
N SER A 24 -14.52 -15.87 -8.63
CA SER A 24 -14.28 -15.74 -10.06
C SER A 24 -13.40 -14.53 -10.40
N ILE A 25 -13.26 -13.60 -9.46
CA ILE A 25 -12.51 -12.35 -9.66
C ILE A 25 -11.19 -12.45 -8.90
N PRO A 26 -10.04 -12.25 -9.56
CA PRO A 26 -8.75 -12.30 -8.90
C PRO A 26 -8.62 -11.15 -7.89
N MET A 27 -7.93 -11.44 -6.81
CA MET A 27 -7.48 -10.47 -5.83
C MET A 27 -6.01 -10.17 -6.08
N ILE A 28 -5.64 -8.90 -6.05
CA ILE A 28 -4.28 -8.42 -6.28
C ILE A 28 -3.90 -7.37 -5.24
N PRO A 29 -2.61 -7.07 -5.04
CA PRO A 29 -2.21 -6.01 -4.10
C PRO A 29 -2.91 -4.69 -4.43
N SER A 30 -3.45 -4.02 -3.41
CA SER A 30 -4.31 -2.84 -3.60
C SER A 30 -3.60 -1.66 -4.27
N VAL A 31 -2.29 -1.52 -4.04
CA VAL A 31 -1.45 -0.52 -4.72
C VAL A 31 -1.35 -0.83 -6.22
N VAL A 32 -1.26 -2.10 -6.58
CA VAL A 32 -1.24 -2.54 -7.99
C VAL A 32 -2.58 -2.23 -8.65
N GLU A 33 -3.70 -2.57 -8.01
CA GLU A 33 -5.03 -2.23 -8.54
C GLU A 33 -5.19 -0.71 -8.69
N LEU A 34 -4.71 0.09 -7.72
CA LEU A 34 -4.73 1.55 -7.83
C LEU A 34 -3.96 2.04 -9.07
N CYS A 35 -2.77 1.48 -9.32
CA CYS A 35 -1.98 1.78 -10.50
C CYS A 35 -2.69 1.36 -11.80
N ILE A 36 -3.30 0.18 -11.84
CA ILE A 36 -4.09 -0.30 -13.00
C ILE A 36 -5.25 0.66 -13.27
N GLN A 37 -6.02 1.04 -12.26
CA GLN A 37 -7.12 1.98 -12.43
C GLN A 37 -6.63 3.37 -12.83
N ALA A 38 -5.39 3.73 -12.46
CA ALA A 38 -4.70 4.94 -12.87
C ALA A 38 -4.13 4.93 -14.30
N GLY A 39 -4.21 3.80 -15.01
CA GLY A 39 -3.81 3.69 -16.41
C GLY A 39 -2.55 2.86 -16.66
N VAL A 40 -1.96 2.24 -15.63
CA VAL A 40 -0.96 1.19 -15.85
C VAL A 40 -1.65 0.02 -16.56
N ASP A 41 -1.00 -0.51 -17.57
CA ASP A 41 -1.51 -1.64 -18.35
C ASP A 41 -0.72 -2.89 -17.98
N LEU A 42 -1.45 -3.90 -17.50
CA LEU A 42 -0.92 -5.20 -17.11
C LEU A 42 -1.72 -6.26 -17.89
N PRO A 43 -1.09 -6.98 -18.83
CA PRO A 43 -1.78 -7.98 -19.65
C PRO A 43 -2.51 -9.05 -18.83
N GLU A 44 -1.99 -9.39 -17.65
CA GLU A 44 -2.56 -10.38 -16.72
C GLU A 44 -3.86 -9.87 -16.06
N TYR A 45 -4.03 -8.55 -15.97
CA TYR A 45 -5.14 -7.88 -15.30
C TYR A 45 -5.77 -6.81 -16.21
N PRO A 46 -6.42 -7.24 -17.31
CA PRO A 46 -6.93 -6.33 -18.32
C PRO A 46 -8.04 -5.44 -17.74
N THR A 47 -8.08 -4.18 -18.14
CA THR A 47 -9.13 -3.25 -17.74
C THR A 47 -9.71 -2.53 -18.94
N LYS A 48 -11.04 -2.36 -18.97
CA LYS A 48 -11.74 -1.60 -19.99
C LYS A 48 -11.29 -0.15 -20.00
N ARG A 49 -10.57 0.23 -21.06
CA ARG A 49 -10.15 1.61 -21.36
C ARG A 49 -11.11 2.21 -22.37
N ARG A 50 -11.87 3.22 -21.94
CA ARG A 50 -12.78 3.95 -22.82
C ARG A 50 -12.02 5.08 -23.49
N ARG A 51 -12.07 5.12 -24.82
CA ARG A 51 -11.48 6.18 -25.66
C ARG A 51 -12.50 7.27 -25.94
N LYS A 52 -13.79 6.95 -25.82
CA LYS A 52 -14.87 7.93 -25.88
C LYS A 52 -15.51 8.18 -24.50
N PRO A 53 -16.10 9.37 -24.30
CA PRO A 53 -16.83 9.67 -23.08
C PRO A 53 -18.05 8.75 -22.93
N ILE A 54 -18.45 8.50 -21.68
CA ILE A 54 -19.70 7.81 -21.37
C ILE A 54 -20.87 8.80 -21.27
N ILE A 55 -22.07 8.33 -21.60
CA ILE A 55 -23.32 9.06 -21.35
C ILE A 55 -23.92 8.54 -20.05
N ARG A 56 -23.98 9.38 -19.02
CA ARG A 56 -24.67 9.02 -17.77
C ARG A 56 -26.16 9.21 -17.93
N THR A 57 -26.92 8.13 -17.77
CA THR A 57 -28.39 8.14 -17.77
C THR A 57 -28.96 8.17 -16.35
N GLY A 58 -28.17 7.75 -15.36
CA GLY A 58 -28.56 7.76 -13.95
C GLY A 58 -27.39 7.77 -12.98
N ARG A 59 -27.69 7.51 -11.69
CA ARG A 59 -26.67 7.44 -10.65
C ARG A 59 -25.68 6.29 -10.87
N SER A 60 -26.17 5.14 -11.29
CA SER A 60 -25.42 3.91 -11.57
C SER A 60 -25.63 3.36 -12.98
N GLU A 61 -26.29 4.14 -13.84
CA GLU A 61 -26.60 3.74 -15.21
C GLU A 61 -25.85 4.65 -16.18
N PHE A 62 -25.23 4.03 -17.17
CA PHE A 62 -24.48 4.71 -18.21
C PHE A 62 -24.56 3.91 -19.51
N ILE A 63 -24.34 4.60 -20.61
CA ILE A 63 -24.24 4.03 -21.95
C ILE A 63 -22.84 4.34 -22.45
N ASP A 64 -22.15 3.30 -22.92
CA ASP A 64 -20.88 3.46 -23.61
C ASP A 64 -21.12 4.08 -24.99
N ALA A 65 -20.32 5.08 -25.34
CA ALA A 65 -20.32 5.59 -26.70
C ALA A 65 -19.82 4.50 -27.66
N ASP A 66 -20.41 4.46 -28.85
CA ASP A 66 -19.95 3.56 -29.91
C ASP A 66 -18.52 3.95 -30.33
N GLU A 67 -17.60 3.00 -30.22
CA GLU A 67 -16.19 3.15 -30.60
C GLU A 67 -15.86 2.45 -31.94
N SER A 68 -16.87 2.01 -32.70
CA SER A 68 -16.71 1.30 -33.97
C SER A 68 -15.98 2.10 -35.06
N ASP A 69 -16.07 3.43 -34.99
CA ASP A 69 -15.43 4.41 -35.86
C ASP A 69 -13.96 4.72 -35.48
N LEU A 70 -13.51 4.27 -34.30
CA LEU A 70 -12.13 4.46 -33.89
C LEU A 70 -11.22 3.43 -34.55
N PRO A 71 -9.98 3.80 -34.91
CA PRO A 71 -9.01 2.82 -35.38
C PRO A 71 -8.83 1.70 -34.35
N GLY A 72 -8.58 0.48 -34.83
CA GLY A 72 -8.26 -0.65 -33.97
C GLY A 72 -7.09 -0.34 -33.03
N PRO A 73 -6.96 -1.05 -31.89
CA PRO A 73 -5.84 -0.84 -30.99
C PRO A 73 -4.51 -1.06 -31.74
N THR A 74 -3.62 -0.08 -31.67
CA THR A 74 -2.25 -0.23 -32.20
C THR A 74 -1.59 -1.37 -31.44
N GLN A 75 -1.01 -2.35 -32.14
CA GLN A 75 -0.19 -3.37 -31.49
C GLN A 75 1.04 -2.68 -30.91
N GLU A 76 1.00 -2.40 -29.60
CA GLU A 76 2.18 -1.99 -28.89
C GLU A 76 3.12 -3.18 -28.72
N PRO A 77 4.44 -2.97 -28.78
CA PRO A 77 5.39 -4.03 -28.49
C PRO A 77 5.11 -4.60 -27.09
N PRO A 78 5.31 -5.92 -26.89
CA PRO A 78 5.11 -6.54 -25.58
C PRO A 78 5.94 -5.79 -24.55
N ARG A 79 5.26 -5.14 -23.60
CA ARG A 79 5.90 -4.42 -22.51
C ARG A 79 6.50 -5.47 -21.55
N PRO A 80 7.70 -5.24 -21.00
CA PRO A 80 8.26 -6.15 -20.01
C PRO A 80 7.29 -6.28 -18.83
N PRO A 81 7.17 -7.48 -18.23
CA PRO A 81 6.31 -7.69 -17.08
C PRO A 81 6.72 -6.74 -15.95
N ILE A 82 5.78 -5.92 -15.50
CA ILE A 82 6.02 -4.92 -14.44
C ILE A 82 6.04 -5.60 -13.05
N LEU A 83 5.42 -6.78 -12.93
CA LEU A 83 5.26 -7.54 -11.69
C LEU A 83 6.02 -8.88 -11.73
N ALA A 84 7.32 -8.84 -12.05
CA ALA A 84 8.18 -9.98 -11.77
C ALA A 84 8.61 -9.93 -10.30
N GLU A 85 8.06 -10.81 -9.46
CA GLU A 85 8.69 -11.06 -8.17
C GLU A 85 10.09 -11.61 -8.43
N VAL A 86 11.11 -11.00 -7.82
CA VAL A 86 12.48 -11.50 -7.89
C VAL A 86 12.51 -12.82 -7.11
N PRO A 87 12.85 -13.96 -7.75
CA PRO A 87 12.94 -15.23 -7.03
C PRO A 87 13.94 -15.13 -5.88
N ASP A 88 13.65 -15.75 -4.74
CA ASP A 88 14.55 -15.74 -3.58
C ASP A 88 15.98 -16.19 -3.91
N ALA A 89 16.14 -17.09 -4.90
CA ALA A 89 17.43 -17.57 -5.38
C ALA A 89 18.27 -16.50 -6.11
N GLU A 90 17.64 -15.45 -6.63
CA GLU A 90 18.29 -14.33 -7.32
C GLU A 90 18.62 -13.18 -6.36
N VAL A 91 18.10 -13.22 -5.12
CA VAL A 91 18.37 -12.21 -4.09
C VAL A 91 19.71 -12.49 -3.42
N SER A 92 20.74 -11.74 -3.79
CA SER A 92 22.02 -11.74 -3.08
C SER A 92 22.06 -10.66 -2.00
N PRO A 93 22.59 -10.95 -0.79
CA PRO A 93 22.85 -9.90 0.19
C PRO A 93 23.95 -8.96 -0.32
N PRO A 94 23.98 -7.70 0.15
CA PRO A 94 25.06 -6.77 -0.20
C PRO A 94 26.42 -7.33 0.26
N SER A 95 27.42 -7.20 -0.60
CA SER A 95 28.77 -7.76 -0.43
C SER A 95 29.61 -6.99 0.61
N GLY A 96 29.16 -5.80 1.01
CA GLY A 96 29.86 -4.94 1.96
C GLY A 96 29.03 -3.75 2.42
N LYS A 97 29.61 -2.95 3.32
CA LYS A 97 28.94 -1.79 3.93
C LYS A 97 28.55 -0.72 2.90
N GLU A 98 29.43 -0.43 1.94
CA GLU A 98 29.16 0.59 0.92
C GLU A 98 27.96 0.22 0.03
N GLU A 99 27.91 -1.04 -0.42
CA GLU A 99 26.78 -1.56 -1.20
C GLU A 99 25.48 -1.57 -0.38
N ALA A 100 25.54 -1.96 0.91
CA ALA A 100 24.39 -1.93 1.80
C ALA A 100 23.83 -0.52 1.98
N VAL A 101 24.69 0.49 2.13
CA VAL A 101 24.27 1.90 2.22
C VAL A 101 23.58 2.35 0.93
N LEU A 102 24.17 2.07 -0.24
CA LEU A 102 23.58 2.45 -1.53
C LEU A 102 22.20 1.80 -1.74
N LEU A 103 22.09 0.50 -1.45
CA LEU A 103 20.83 -0.23 -1.53
C LEU A 103 19.78 0.33 -0.56
N ALA A 104 20.19 0.71 0.64
CA ALA A 104 19.31 1.32 1.63
C ALA A 104 18.80 2.70 1.19
N GLU A 105 19.67 3.54 0.63
CA GLU A 105 19.26 4.84 0.07
C GLU A 105 18.29 4.68 -1.11
N GLU A 106 18.56 3.74 -2.02
CA GLU A 106 17.67 3.45 -3.14
C GLU A 106 16.31 2.93 -2.65
N THR A 107 16.31 2.02 -1.67
CA THR A 107 15.10 1.48 -1.06
C THR A 107 14.26 2.58 -0.40
N LEU A 108 14.88 3.52 0.33
CA LEU A 108 14.17 4.67 0.91
C LEU A 108 13.57 5.57 -0.17
N ARG A 109 14.32 5.89 -1.22
CA ARG A 109 13.82 6.69 -2.34
C ARG A 109 12.63 6.01 -3.03
N ALA A 110 12.71 4.70 -3.26
CA ALA A 110 11.64 3.91 -3.85
C ALA A 110 10.40 3.89 -2.94
N TRP A 111 10.58 3.67 -1.64
CA TRP A 111 9.51 3.69 -0.64
C TRP A 111 8.78 5.04 -0.59
N GLU A 112 9.52 6.15 -0.51
CA GLU A 112 8.95 7.49 -0.48
C GLU A 112 8.27 7.87 -1.79
N THR A 113 8.87 7.49 -2.93
CA THR A 113 8.29 7.70 -4.26
C THR A 113 6.97 6.95 -4.41
N MET A 114 6.93 5.67 -4.02
CA MET A 114 5.72 4.85 -4.06
C MET A 114 4.62 5.46 -3.18
N ARG A 115 4.93 5.80 -1.92
CA ARG A 115 3.95 6.39 -0.98
C ARG A 115 3.44 7.75 -1.47
N GLY A 116 4.33 8.60 -1.95
CA GLY A 116 3.98 9.91 -2.51
C GLY A 116 3.12 9.78 -3.77
N GLY A 117 3.48 8.85 -4.66
CA GLY A 117 2.70 8.52 -5.86
C GLY A 117 1.31 8.03 -5.53
N ALA A 118 1.19 7.03 -4.65
CA ALA A 118 -0.09 6.52 -4.19
C ALA A 118 -0.97 7.62 -3.57
N LYS A 119 -0.39 8.48 -2.72
CA LYS A 119 -1.10 9.62 -2.13
C LYS A 119 -1.66 10.58 -3.19
N ARG A 120 -0.93 10.82 -4.29
CA ARG A 120 -1.41 11.64 -5.40
C ARG A 120 -2.53 10.94 -6.18
N LEU A 121 -2.38 9.64 -6.47
CA LEU A 121 -3.39 8.86 -7.17
C LEU A 121 -4.70 8.79 -6.38
N MET A 122 -4.65 8.61 -5.06
CA MET A 122 -5.84 8.57 -4.19
C MET A 122 -6.65 9.88 -4.20
N LYS A 123 -6.09 11.00 -4.66
CA LYS A 123 -6.85 12.26 -4.86
C LYS A 123 -7.77 12.21 -6.07
N VAL A 124 -7.46 11.35 -7.04
CA VAL A 124 -8.18 11.24 -8.33
C VAL A 124 -9.00 9.96 -8.39
N TYR A 125 -8.42 8.85 -7.91
CA TYR A 125 -9.01 7.52 -7.93
C TYR A 125 -9.46 7.16 -6.52
N PRO A 126 -10.78 7.03 -6.27
CA PRO A 126 -11.29 6.74 -4.94
C PRO A 126 -10.83 5.36 -4.48
N VAL A 127 -10.39 5.28 -3.23
CA VAL A 127 -10.09 4.04 -2.54
C VAL A 127 -10.98 3.93 -1.31
N ARG A 128 -11.55 2.75 -1.10
CA ARG A 128 -12.41 2.41 0.02
C ARG A 128 -11.74 1.36 0.86
N VAL A 129 -11.88 1.48 2.18
CA VAL A 129 -11.45 0.45 3.13
C VAL A 129 -12.61 0.06 4.03
N CYS A 130 -12.59 -1.16 4.54
CA CYS A 130 -13.50 -1.56 5.59
C CYS A 130 -12.98 -1.03 6.94
N GLY A 131 -13.83 -0.35 7.72
CA GLY A 131 -13.45 0.13 9.05
C GLY A 131 -13.28 -0.97 10.12
N TYR A 132 -13.46 -2.24 9.75
CA TYR A 132 -13.44 -3.36 10.69
C TYR A 132 -12.46 -4.48 10.33
N CYS A 133 -12.13 -4.64 9.05
CA CYS A 133 -11.20 -5.65 8.56
C CYS A 133 -10.26 -5.04 7.53
N PRO A 134 -9.14 -5.68 7.20
CA PRO A 134 -8.15 -5.14 6.27
C PRO A 134 -8.55 -5.16 4.79
N GLU A 135 -9.84 -5.18 4.48
CA GLU A 135 -10.33 -5.20 3.11
C GLU A 135 -10.19 -3.83 2.47
N VAL A 136 -9.65 -3.80 1.25
CA VAL A 136 -9.49 -2.59 0.44
C VAL A 136 -10.21 -2.78 -0.89
N HIS A 137 -10.76 -1.70 -1.41
CA HIS A 137 -11.38 -1.66 -2.72
C HIS A 137 -11.00 -0.37 -3.45
N VAL A 138 -10.43 -0.50 -4.63
CA VAL A 138 -10.12 0.64 -5.49
C VAL A 138 -11.32 0.91 -6.39
N GLY A 139 -12.05 1.97 -6.10
CA GLY A 139 -13.26 2.31 -6.83
C GLY A 139 -14.17 3.26 -6.05
N PRO A 140 -15.16 3.86 -6.72
CA PRO A 140 -16.05 4.85 -6.10
C PRO A 140 -16.88 4.26 -4.94
N SER A 141 -17.20 2.97 -4.98
CA SER A 141 -18.01 2.26 -3.98
C SER A 141 -17.47 0.85 -3.78
N GLY A 142 -17.25 0.43 -2.53
CA GLY A 142 -16.73 -0.90 -2.20
C GLY A 142 -17.61 -2.05 -2.70
N HIS A 143 -17.09 -3.28 -2.78
CA HIS A 143 -17.85 -4.44 -3.25
C HIS A 143 -19.01 -4.84 -2.31
N LYS A 144 -19.84 -5.78 -2.76
CA LYS A 144 -20.94 -6.37 -1.99
C LYS A 144 -20.62 -7.76 -1.44
N ALA A 145 -19.45 -8.32 -1.74
CA ALA A 145 -19.06 -9.61 -1.19
C ALA A 145 -19.12 -9.61 0.35
N GLN A 146 -19.78 -10.63 0.89
CA GLN A 146 -20.03 -10.79 2.33
C GLN A 146 -18.93 -11.61 2.99
N VAL A 147 -17.69 -11.10 2.96
CA VAL A 147 -16.48 -11.80 3.43
C VAL A 147 -15.78 -11.07 4.57
N CYS A 148 -16.43 -10.10 5.21
CA CYS A 148 -15.84 -9.37 6.31
C CYS A 148 -15.56 -10.31 7.50
N GLY A 149 -14.28 -10.57 7.79
CA GLY A 149 -13.84 -11.44 8.88
C GLY A 149 -13.77 -10.77 10.26
N ALA A 150 -14.24 -9.53 10.40
CA ALA A 150 -14.12 -8.78 11.64
C ALA A 150 -14.97 -9.36 12.79
N HIS A 151 -14.68 -8.95 14.03
CA HIS A 151 -15.51 -9.30 15.19
C HIS A 151 -16.97 -8.86 14.97
N LYS A 152 -17.92 -9.73 15.37
CA LYS A 152 -19.38 -9.55 15.16
C LYS A 152 -19.83 -9.38 13.71
N HIS A 153 -19.07 -9.87 12.72
CA HIS A 153 -19.49 -9.82 11.31
C HIS A 153 -20.81 -10.55 11.04
N HIS A 154 -21.17 -11.58 11.81
CA HIS A 154 -22.46 -12.28 11.70
C HIS A 154 -23.67 -11.34 11.89
N GLN A 155 -23.55 -10.33 12.77
CA GLN A 155 -24.60 -9.32 12.98
C GLN A 155 -24.77 -8.38 11.77
N ARG A 156 -23.75 -8.30 10.92
CA ARG A 156 -23.73 -7.51 9.68
C ARG A 156 -23.83 -8.40 8.44
N ASN A 157 -24.20 -9.68 8.62
CA ASN A 157 -24.28 -10.67 7.54
C ASN A 157 -23.02 -10.69 6.65
N GLY A 158 -21.82 -10.62 7.26
CA GLY A 158 -20.53 -10.61 6.55
C GLY A 158 -20.24 -9.35 5.73
N GLN A 159 -21.08 -8.31 5.77
CA GLN A 159 -20.90 -7.10 4.98
C GLN A 159 -19.75 -6.22 5.50
N HIS A 160 -19.16 -5.42 4.61
CA HIS A 160 -18.08 -4.49 4.94
C HIS A 160 -18.64 -3.11 5.31
N GLY A 161 -17.98 -2.45 6.29
CA GLY A 161 -18.26 -1.07 6.66
C GLY A 161 -17.37 -0.12 5.87
N TRP A 162 -17.74 0.17 4.62
CA TRP A 162 -16.91 0.96 3.71
C TRP A 162 -16.77 2.42 4.14
N GLN A 163 -15.54 2.92 4.15
CA GLN A 163 -15.19 4.32 4.34
C GLN A 163 -14.13 4.77 3.33
N THR A 164 -13.90 6.07 3.24
CA THR A 164 -12.79 6.62 2.43
C THR A 164 -11.45 6.22 3.05
N ALA A 165 -10.54 5.69 2.24
CA ALA A 165 -9.21 5.33 2.66
C ALA A 165 -8.30 6.56 2.82
N VAL A 166 -7.42 6.53 3.81
CA VAL A 166 -6.20 7.34 3.85
C VAL A 166 -4.99 6.53 3.37
N LEU A 167 -3.84 7.19 3.18
CA LEU A 167 -2.63 6.52 2.67
C LEU A 167 -2.22 5.31 3.51
N ASP A 168 -2.32 5.41 4.83
CA ASP A 168 -1.93 4.35 5.75
C ASP A 168 -2.92 3.17 5.76
N ASP A 169 -4.14 3.35 5.25
CA ASP A 169 -5.05 2.21 5.05
C ASP A 169 -4.65 1.39 3.82
N LEU A 170 -4.05 2.04 2.81
CA LEU A 170 -3.59 1.40 1.58
C LEU A 170 -2.16 0.83 1.72
N ILE A 171 -1.29 1.55 2.43
CA ILE A 171 0.12 1.23 2.65
C ILE A 171 0.42 1.36 4.15
N PRO A 172 -0.01 0.38 4.97
CA PRO A 172 0.07 0.45 6.42
C PRO A 172 1.53 0.39 6.86
N PRO A 173 2.04 1.45 7.52
CA PRO A 173 3.37 1.40 8.09
C PRO A 173 3.42 0.38 9.23
N ARG A 174 4.44 -0.48 9.23
CA ARG A 174 4.76 -1.34 10.36
C ARG A 174 5.79 -0.63 11.22
N TYR A 175 5.36 0.00 12.31
CA TYR A 175 6.29 0.68 13.20
C TYR A 175 7.07 -0.33 14.03
N VAL A 176 8.37 -0.09 14.13
CA VAL A 176 9.32 -0.80 15.00
C VAL A 176 10.02 0.22 15.88
N TRP A 177 10.61 -0.25 16.98
CA TRP A 177 11.45 0.60 17.82
C TRP A 177 12.71 1.00 17.06
N HIS A 178 13.06 2.29 17.15
CA HIS A 178 14.33 2.77 16.64
C HIS A 178 15.45 2.31 17.58
N VAL A 179 16.53 1.74 17.02
CA VAL A 179 17.69 1.27 17.75
C VAL A 179 18.87 2.24 17.50
N PRO A 180 19.19 3.17 18.42
CA PRO A 180 20.23 4.17 18.19
C PRO A 180 21.63 3.58 18.00
N ASP A 181 21.91 2.46 18.67
CA ASP A 181 23.17 1.72 18.59
C ASP A 181 22.85 0.24 18.39
N ALA A 182 23.14 -0.29 17.21
CA ALA A 182 22.88 -1.68 16.85
C ALA A 182 23.55 -2.71 17.79
N ASN A 183 24.57 -2.29 18.55
CA ASN A 183 25.28 -3.16 19.50
C ASN A 183 24.65 -3.18 20.90
N LYS A 184 23.63 -2.33 21.15
CA LYS A 184 22.96 -2.24 22.45
C LYS A 184 21.53 -2.73 22.36
N GLU A 185 21.19 -3.64 23.25
CA GLU A 185 19.83 -4.14 23.37
C GLU A 185 18.90 -3.10 23.99
N LEU A 186 17.67 -3.03 23.48
CA LEU A 186 16.63 -2.16 24.03
C LEU A 186 16.14 -2.71 25.38
N GLN A 187 16.26 -1.91 26.43
CA GLN A 187 15.72 -2.20 27.76
C GLN A 187 14.23 -1.83 27.87
N ARG A 188 13.40 -2.73 28.41
CA ARG A 188 11.94 -2.54 28.54
C ARG A 188 11.59 -1.32 29.41
N GLU A 189 12.43 -1.03 30.39
CA GLU A 189 12.28 0.03 31.37
C GLU A 189 12.47 1.41 30.73
N LEU A 190 13.24 1.48 29.63
CA LEU A 190 13.53 2.70 28.89
C LEU A 190 12.61 2.91 27.67
N ARG A 191 11.56 2.09 27.49
CA ARG A 191 10.64 2.17 26.33
C ARG A 191 10.05 3.56 26.08
N ASN A 192 9.92 4.37 27.12
CA ASN A 192 9.37 5.72 27.02
C ASN A 192 10.35 6.73 26.41
N PHE A 193 11.64 6.39 26.32
CA PHE A 193 12.69 7.22 25.72
C PHE A 193 12.95 6.84 24.26
N TYR A 194 12.65 5.61 23.87
CA TYR A 194 12.82 5.17 22.48
C TYR A 194 11.80 5.81 21.54
N GLY A 195 12.26 6.11 20.33
CA GLY A 195 11.39 6.45 19.20
C GLY A 195 10.99 5.23 18.38
N GLN A 196 10.19 5.47 17.36
CA GLN A 196 9.72 4.47 16.43
C GLN A 196 9.81 4.96 14.98
N ALA A 197 10.04 4.03 14.06
CA ALA A 197 10.04 4.27 12.63
C ALA A 197 9.32 3.14 11.89
N PRO A 198 8.79 3.37 10.68
CA PRO A 198 8.38 2.27 9.80
C PRO A 198 9.54 1.29 9.60
N ALA A 199 9.27 -0.01 9.55
CA ALA A 199 10.29 -1.06 9.47
C ALA A 199 11.22 -0.90 8.26
N VAL A 200 10.67 -0.49 7.10
CA VAL A 200 11.44 -0.18 5.89
C VAL A 200 12.38 1.01 6.12
N VAL A 201 11.98 1.98 6.94
CA VAL A 201 12.81 3.13 7.26
C VAL A 201 13.91 2.74 8.24
N GLU A 202 13.57 2.00 9.30
CA GLU A 202 14.53 1.54 10.30
C GLU A 202 15.62 0.66 9.68
N ILE A 203 15.25 -0.33 8.86
CA ILE A 203 16.24 -1.24 8.25
C ILE A 203 17.22 -0.49 7.34
N CYS A 204 16.76 0.51 6.59
CA CYS A 204 17.63 1.31 5.74
C CYS A 204 18.56 2.22 6.55
N ILE A 205 18.08 2.78 7.66
CA ILE A 205 18.90 3.61 8.55
C ILE A 205 19.96 2.75 9.26
N GLN A 206 19.60 1.54 9.71
CA GLN A 206 20.56 0.59 10.28
C GLN A 206 21.64 0.17 9.27
N ALA A 207 21.30 0.11 7.99
CA ALA A 207 22.24 -0.12 6.90
C ALA A 207 23.12 1.11 6.56
N GLY A 208 22.89 2.26 7.21
CA GLY A 208 23.69 3.47 7.10
C GLY A 208 23.12 4.57 6.19
N ALA A 209 21.88 4.44 5.73
CA ALA A 209 21.22 5.52 5.00
C ALA A 209 20.88 6.71 5.91
N ALA A 210 20.89 7.92 5.35
CA ALA A 210 20.52 9.13 6.08
C ALA A 210 19.04 9.09 6.50
N VAL A 211 18.75 9.58 7.71
CA VAL A 211 17.38 9.63 8.25
C VAL A 211 16.56 10.71 7.53
N PRO A 212 15.45 10.38 6.85
CA PRO A 212 14.60 11.38 6.24
C PRO A 212 13.93 12.30 7.28
N GLU A 213 13.86 13.60 7.01
CA GLU A 213 13.35 14.62 7.96
C GLU A 213 11.97 14.29 8.54
N GLN A 214 11.09 13.73 7.72
CA GLN A 214 9.72 13.39 8.11
C GLN A 214 9.64 12.31 9.21
N TYR A 215 10.70 11.51 9.41
CA TYR A 215 10.72 10.43 10.40
C TYR A 215 11.49 10.81 11.68
N LYS A 216 12.33 11.85 11.66
CA LYS A 216 13.09 12.27 12.84
C LYS A 216 12.23 12.49 14.11
N PRO A 217 11.04 13.14 14.03
CA PRO A 217 10.21 13.34 15.22
C PRO A 217 9.68 12.05 15.83
N THR A 218 9.31 11.07 15.00
CA THR A 218 8.83 9.77 15.52
C THR A 218 9.97 8.93 16.06
N MET A 219 11.17 9.08 15.50
CA MET A 219 12.40 8.41 15.93
C MET A 219 13.02 9.01 17.19
N ARG A 220 12.58 10.20 17.63
CA ARG A 220 13.02 10.86 18.86
C ARG A 220 14.54 11.02 18.96
N LEU A 221 15.17 11.39 17.84
CA LEU A 221 16.63 11.56 17.77
C LEU A 221 17.15 12.72 18.63
N ASP A 222 16.25 13.60 19.07
CA ASP A 222 16.48 14.72 19.97
C ASP A 222 16.33 14.37 21.46
N VAL A 223 15.88 13.15 21.77
CA VAL A 223 15.71 12.68 23.15
C VAL A 223 16.96 11.95 23.61
N GLY A 224 17.59 12.46 24.67
CA GLY A 224 18.67 11.74 25.36
C GLY A 224 18.15 10.45 25.99
N ILE A 225 18.68 9.30 25.58
CA ILE A 225 18.32 8.00 26.13
C ILE A 225 19.21 7.73 27.34
N PRO A 226 18.64 7.55 28.56
CA PRO A 226 19.41 7.23 29.75
C PRO A 226 20.20 5.93 29.58
N SER A 227 21.39 5.86 30.17
CA SER A 227 22.24 4.67 30.15
C SER A 227 21.70 3.53 31.02
N ASN A 228 20.89 3.87 32.02
CA ASN A 228 20.27 2.94 32.96
C ASN A 228 19.01 3.52 33.63
N ILE A 229 18.31 2.69 34.40
CA ILE A 229 17.06 3.05 35.10
C ILE A 229 17.27 4.13 36.17
N ALA A 230 18.41 4.11 36.86
CA ALA A 230 18.70 5.10 37.88
C ALA A 230 18.85 6.50 37.27
N GLU A 231 19.52 6.60 36.12
CA GLU A 231 19.61 7.82 35.33
C GLU A 231 18.24 8.28 34.81
N ALA A 232 17.41 7.35 34.32
CA ALA A 232 16.06 7.65 33.88
C ALA A 232 15.19 8.28 34.99
N GLY A 233 15.38 7.85 36.25
CA GLY A 233 14.68 8.41 37.41
C GLY A 233 15.11 9.84 37.80
N MET A 234 16.22 10.34 37.27
CA MET A 234 16.70 11.71 37.51
C MET A 234 16.14 12.73 36.50
N VAL A 235 15.42 12.28 35.46
CA VAL A 235 14.89 13.12 34.37
C VAL A 235 13.40 13.48 34.57
N VAL A 236 12.88 13.33 35.81
CA VAL A 236 11.49 13.66 36.20
C VAL A 236 11.39 15.06 36.77
#